data_AF-A0A7C5Z9R5-F1
#
_entry.id   AF-A0A7C5Z9R5-F1
#
_cell.length_a   1.000
_cell.length_b   1.000
_cell.length_c   1.000
_cell.angle_alpha   90.00
_cell.angle_beta   90.00
_cell.angle_gamma   90.00
#
_symmetry.space_group_name_H-M   'P 1'
#
loop_
_entity.id
_entity.type
_entity.pdbx_description
1 polymer ?
#
loop_
_entity_poly.entity_id
_entity_poly.type
_entity_poly.pdbx_seq_one_letter_code
_entity_poly.pdbx_strand_id
1 'polypeptide(L)'
;VANLRIKECDRITEPLQELRKIGVRCWEGKEIGDPDPDAIIIEGNPDGFEGGVTVDGRGDHRVIMLLTIVGLRCRKGLRIRGANHVAKSYPLFFNHLIGLGARIRLEEEGAA
;
A
#
# COMPACT_ATOMS: atom_id res chain seq x y z
N VAL A 1 11.46 15.56 2.78
CA VAL A 1 10.49 14.61 2.18
C VAL A 1 9.92 15.15 0.85
N ALA A 2 10.03 16.46 0.59
CA ALA A 2 9.74 17.14 -0.69
C ALA A 2 10.13 16.41 -2.00
N ASN A 3 11.29 15.74 -2.09
CA ASN A 3 11.73 15.03 -3.31
C ASN A 3 10.86 13.81 -3.70
N LEU A 4 9.95 13.37 -2.82
CA LEU A 4 9.00 12.29 -3.12
C LEU A 4 7.75 12.77 -3.87
N ARG A 5 7.49 14.09 -3.89
CA ARG A 5 6.32 14.71 -4.54
C ARG A 5 6.52 14.98 -6.04
N ILE A 6 7.74 14.83 -6.56
CA ILE A 6 8.11 15.12 -7.97
C ILE A 6 8.26 13.83 -8.80
N LYS A 7 7.52 12.76 -8.47
CA LYS A 7 7.58 11.47 -9.21
C LYS A 7 6.20 11.09 -9.75
N GLU A 8 6.10 9.90 -10.36
CA GLU A 8 4.95 9.39 -11.11
C GLU A 8 3.58 9.53 -10.40
N CYS A 9 3.54 9.71 -9.07
CA CYS A 9 2.39 10.18 -8.29
C CYS A 9 2.84 10.89 -7.00
N ASP A 10 1.92 11.55 -6.26
CA ASP A 10 2.21 12.05 -4.90
C ASP A 10 2.31 10.87 -3.91
N ARG A 11 3.54 10.37 -3.77
CA ARG A 11 3.91 9.21 -2.94
C ARG A 11 3.70 9.39 -1.44
N ILE A 12 3.19 10.53 -1.00
CA ILE A 12 2.87 10.80 0.40
C ILE A 12 1.37 10.73 0.58
N THR A 13 0.65 11.59 -0.15
CA THR A 13 -0.80 11.75 0.03
C THR A 13 -1.56 10.47 -0.35
N GLU A 14 -1.23 9.87 -1.49
CA GLU A 14 -2.01 8.74 -2.02
C GLU A 14 -1.85 7.46 -1.19
N PRO A 15 -0.63 7.03 -0.78
CA PRO A 15 -0.49 5.84 0.05
C PRO A 15 -1.18 6.00 1.40
N LEU A 16 -1.17 7.21 1.99
CA LEU A 16 -1.87 7.47 3.24
C LEU A 16 -3.39 7.33 3.10
N GLN A 17 -3.96 7.74 1.98
CA GLN A 17 -5.39 7.53 1.72
C GLN A 17 -5.73 6.03 1.65
N GLU A 18 -4.91 5.23 0.97
CA GLU A 18 -5.13 3.78 0.87
C GLU A 18 -4.91 3.07 2.22
N LEU A 19 -3.91 3.49 3.01
CA LEU A 19 -3.68 2.99 4.36
C LEU A 19 -4.86 3.29 5.30
N ARG A 20 -5.46 4.48 5.20
CA ARG A 20 -6.66 4.83 5.99
C ARG A 20 -7.86 3.93 5.68
N LYS A 21 -8.03 3.47 4.43
CA LYS A 21 -9.10 2.49 4.09
C LYS A 21 -8.94 1.17 4.82
N ILE A 22 -7.70 0.80 5.17
CA ILE A 22 -7.38 -0.42 5.93
C ILE A 22 -7.63 -0.21 7.45
N GLY A 23 -7.84 1.04 7.87
CA GLY A 23 -8.00 1.43 9.28
C GLY A 23 -6.71 1.91 9.94
N VAL A 24 -5.65 2.15 9.17
CA VAL A 24 -4.41 2.74 9.70
C VAL A 24 -4.66 4.20 10.09
N ARG A 25 -4.31 4.57 11.33
CA ARG A 25 -4.32 5.96 11.76
C ARG A 25 -3.02 6.62 11.30
N CYS A 26 -3.11 7.42 10.25
CA CYS A 26 -1.96 8.12 9.68
C CYS A 26 -2.34 9.45 9.02
N TRP A 27 -1.42 10.42 9.07
CA TRP A 27 -1.61 11.75 8.47
C TRP A 27 -0.31 12.40 8.03
N GLU A 28 -0.45 13.37 7.14
CA GLU A 28 0.60 14.32 6.82
C GLU A 28 0.60 15.41 7.87
N GLY A 29 1.79 15.90 8.22
CA GLY A 29 1.94 16.86 9.30
C GLY A 29 2.51 16.29 10.57
N LYS A 30 2.86 17.19 11.48
CA LYS A 30 3.28 16.84 12.84
C LYS A 30 2.08 16.58 13.75
N GLU A 31 0.94 17.21 13.44
CA GLU A 31 -0.30 17.12 14.19
C GLU A 31 -1.50 16.96 13.25
N ILE A 32 -2.60 16.41 13.78
CA ILE A 32 -3.83 16.27 13.00
C ILE A 32 -4.41 17.65 12.72
N GLY A 33 -4.58 18.00 11.45
CA GLY A 33 -5.13 19.28 11.01
C GLY A 33 -4.09 20.35 10.70
N ASP A 34 -2.80 20.08 10.89
CA ASP A 34 -1.69 20.96 10.49
C ASP A 34 -0.77 20.26 9.48
N PRO A 35 -1.07 20.35 8.16
CA PRO A 35 -0.31 19.64 7.13
C PRO A 35 1.09 20.25 6.96
N ASP A 36 2.09 19.54 7.45
CA ASP A 36 3.52 19.75 7.15
C ASP A 36 3.91 18.80 6.01
N PRO A 37 4.27 19.31 4.82
CA PRO A 37 4.56 18.48 3.66
C PRO A 37 5.81 17.62 3.83
N ASP A 38 6.61 17.87 4.87
CA ASP A 38 7.82 17.12 5.18
C ASP A 38 7.67 16.07 6.29
N ALA A 39 6.47 15.92 6.86
CA ALA A 39 6.20 14.97 7.94
C ALA A 39 5.06 14.00 7.60
N ILE A 40 5.23 12.74 8.00
CA ILE A 40 4.19 11.71 8.00
C ILE A 40 4.20 11.08 9.39
N ILE A 41 3.01 11.00 10.01
CA ILE A 41 2.80 10.24 11.24
C ILE A 41 1.98 8.99 10.91
N ILE A 42 2.46 7.85 11.40
CA ILE A 42 1.77 6.56 11.34
C ILE A 42 1.74 6.00 12.74
N GLU A 43 0.55 5.76 13.27
CA GLU A 43 0.40 5.05 14.52
C GLU A 43 0.45 3.54 14.28
N GLY A 44 1.41 2.88 14.91
CA GLY A 44 1.57 1.43 14.81
C GLY A 44 0.43 0.68 15.49
N ASN A 45 0.03 -0.45 14.89
CA ASN A 45 -0.91 -1.39 15.49
C ASN A 45 -0.29 -2.80 15.52
N PRO A 46 0.20 -3.28 16.68
CA PRO A 46 0.87 -4.59 16.77
C PRO A 46 -0.06 -5.77 16.49
N ASP A 47 -1.35 -5.60 16.77
CA ASP A 47 -2.38 -6.63 16.54
C ASP A 47 -2.78 -6.78 15.07
N GLY A 48 -2.24 -5.93 14.20
CA GLY A 48 -2.56 -5.89 12.78
C GLY A 48 -3.91 -5.24 12.50
N PHE A 49 -4.45 -5.49 11.31
CA PHE A 49 -5.69 -4.86 10.85
C PHE A 49 -6.71 -5.91 10.43
N GLU A 50 -7.99 -5.54 10.42
CA GLU A 50 -9.05 -6.44 9.96
C GLU A 50 -8.89 -6.75 8.46
N GLY A 51 -8.63 -5.72 7.64
CA GLY A 51 -8.53 -5.84 6.19
C GLY A 51 -9.89 -6.11 5.53
N GLY A 52 -9.87 -6.89 4.44
CA GLY A 52 -11.08 -7.21 3.67
C GLY A 52 -11.56 -6.05 2.79
N VAL A 53 -10.71 -5.07 2.54
CA VAL A 53 -11.00 -3.90 1.71
C VAL A 53 -10.24 -3.98 0.37
N THR A 54 -10.73 -3.24 -0.62
CA THR A 54 -10.02 -3.02 -1.87
C THR A 54 -9.24 -1.71 -1.80
N VAL A 55 -7.95 -1.78 -2.14
CA VAL A 55 -7.03 -0.64 -2.23
C VAL A 55 -6.44 -0.55 -3.63
N ASP A 56 -5.96 0.63 -3.98
CA ASP A 56 -5.42 0.93 -5.31
C ASP A 56 -3.94 1.31 -5.24
N GLY A 57 -3.10 0.65 -6.02
CA GLY A 57 -1.69 0.98 -6.14
C GLY A 57 -1.37 2.27 -6.89
N ARG A 58 -2.38 2.90 -7.52
CA ARG A 58 -2.28 4.16 -8.29
C ARG A 58 -1.20 4.15 -9.37
N GLY A 59 -0.91 2.97 -9.92
CA GLY A 59 0.13 2.77 -10.93
C GLY A 59 1.58 2.82 -10.40
N ASP A 60 1.78 2.99 -9.09
CA ASP A 60 3.10 3.02 -8.47
C ASP A 60 3.48 1.65 -7.86
N HIS A 61 4.52 1.03 -8.42
CA HIS A 61 5.04 -0.26 -7.97
C HIS A 61 5.39 -0.29 -6.48
N ARG A 62 5.89 0.82 -5.91
CA ARG A 62 6.27 0.89 -4.50
C ARG A 62 5.06 0.91 -3.59
N VAL A 63 4.00 1.59 -4.00
CA VAL A 63 2.73 1.63 -3.26
C VAL A 63 2.11 0.23 -3.26
N ILE A 64 2.13 -0.47 -4.39
CA ILE A 64 1.63 -1.84 -4.47
C ILE A 64 2.43 -2.79 -3.57
N MET A 65 3.76 -2.71 -3.61
CA MET A 65 4.62 -3.52 -2.74
C MET A 65 4.33 -3.22 -1.26
N LEU A 66 4.21 -1.94 -0.88
CA LEU A 66 3.85 -1.51 0.48
C LEU A 66 2.50 -2.10 0.92
N LEU A 67 1.46 -1.93 0.10
CA LEU A 67 0.12 -2.45 0.41
C LEU A 67 0.10 -3.98 0.48
N THR A 68 0.91 -4.65 -0.34
CA THR A 68 1.06 -6.12 -0.29
C THR A 68 1.57 -6.56 1.07
N ILE A 69 2.63 -5.93 1.57
CA ILE A 69 3.20 -6.26 2.89
C ILE A 69 2.21 -5.95 4.02
N VAL A 70 1.50 -4.82 3.97
CA VAL A 70 0.44 -4.50 4.93
C VAL A 70 -0.68 -5.56 4.89
N GLY A 71 -1.05 -6.03 3.70
CA GLY A 71 -2.05 -7.06 3.51
C GLY A 71 -1.72 -8.40 4.17
N LEU A 72 -0.43 -8.74 4.27
CA LEU A 72 0.02 -9.95 4.99
C LEU A 72 -0.22 -9.87 6.51
N ARG A 73 -0.40 -8.66 7.06
CA ARG A 73 -0.76 -8.43 8.47
C ARG A 73 -2.26 -8.16 8.68
N CYS A 74 -3.06 -8.28 7.62
CA CYS A 74 -4.50 -8.15 7.71
C CYS A 74 -5.18 -9.51 7.91
N ARG A 75 -6.14 -9.62 8.83
CA ARG A 75 -6.86 -10.87 9.12
C ARG A 75 -7.59 -11.43 7.91
N LYS A 76 -8.22 -10.56 7.12
CA LYS A 76 -8.94 -10.90 5.88
C LYS A 76 -8.12 -10.67 4.60
N GLY A 77 -6.85 -10.28 4.74
CA GLY A 77 -6.03 -9.84 3.60
C GLY A 77 -6.52 -8.55 2.96
N LEU A 78 -6.01 -8.23 1.77
CA LEU A 78 -6.41 -7.07 0.96
C LEU A 78 -6.59 -7.48 -0.51
N ARG A 79 -7.48 -6.78 -1.20
CA ARG A 79 -7.55 -6.80 -2.68
C ARG A 79 -6.83 -5.56 -3.20
N ILE A 80 -5.79 -5.73 -4.02
CA ILE A 80 -4.94 -4.63 -4.49
C ILE A 80 -5.06 -4.52 -6.00
N ARG A 81 -5.48 -3.35 -6.51
CA ARG A 81 -5.53 -3.06 -7.95
C ARG A 81 -4.17 -2.65 -8.50
N GLY A 82 -3.94 -2.96 -9.78
CA GLY A 82 -2.75 -2.54 -10.52
C GLY A 82 -1.50 -3.38 -10.28
N ALA A 83 -1.62 -4.62 -9.80
CA ALA A 83 -0.49 -5.49 -9.45
C ALA A 83 0.57 -5.64 -10.57
N ASN A 84 0.16 -5.53 -11.84
CA ASN A 84 1.02 -5.54 -13.02
C ASN A 84 2.13 -4.47 -12.99
N HIS A 85 1.93 -3.35 -12.30
CA HIS A 85 2.92 -2.27 -12.25
C HIS A 85 4.18 -2.65 -11.46
N VAL A 86 4.11 -3.63 -10.55
CA VAL A 86 5.27 -4.10 -9.76
C VAL A 86 6.40 -4.62 -10.66
N ALA A 87 6.04 -5.26 -11.78
CA ALA A 87 7.00 -5.85 -12.69
C ALA A 87 7.97 -4.84 -13.32
N LYS A 88 7.65 -3.54 -13.32
CA LYS A 88 8.58 -2.49 -13.76
C LYS A 88 9.88 -2.44 -12.95
N SER A 89 9.83 -2.81 -11.67
CA SER A 89 10.97 -2.70 -10.75
C SER A 89 11.38 -4.04 -10.14
N TYR A 90 10.42 -4.94 -9.92
CA TYR A 90 10.67 -6.23 -9.29
C TYR A 90 9.75 -7.32 -9.86
N PRO A 91 10.05 -7.85 -11.07
CA PRO A 91 9.22 -8.85 -11.76
C PRO A 91 8.88 -10.08 -10.93
N LEU A 92 9.79 -10.52 -10.06
CA LEU A 92 9.64 -11.74 -9.27
C LEU A 92 9.03 -11.52 -7.87
N PHE A 93 8.60 -10.30 -7.53
CA PHE A 93 8.14 -9.94 -6.19
C PHE A 93 7.08 -10.89 -5.62
N PHE A 94 6.00 -11.12 -6.35
CA PHE A 94 4.91 -11.99 -5.89
C PHE A 94 5.35 -13.46 -5.81
N ASN A 95 6.14 -13.93 -6.77
CA ASN A 95 6.67 -15.30 -6.76
C ASN A 95 7.56 -15.54 -5.54
N HIS A 96 8.41 -14.58 -5.18
CA HIS A 96 9.24 -14.67 -3.99
C HIS A 96 8.42 -14.68 -2.71
N LEU A 97 7.41 -13.79 -2.59
CA LEU A 97 6.53 -13.79 -1.42
C LEU A 97 5.77 -15.10 -1.28
N ILE A 98 5.25 -15.65 -2.38
CA ILE A 98 4.58 -16.96 -2.40
C ILE A 98 5.56 -18.07 -1.98
N GLY A 99 6.79 -18.05 -2.51
CA GLY A 99 7.85 -19.00 -2.13
C GLY A 99 8.23 -18.93 -0.65
N LEU A 100 8.07 -17.77 -0.01
CA LEU A 100 8.25 -17.57 1.43
C LEU A 100 7.00 -17.94 2.26
N GLY A 101 5.92 -18.39 1.63
CA GLY A 101 4.69 -18.83 2.30
C GLY A 101 3.56 -17.79 2.34
N ALA A 102 3.69 -16.65 1.64
CA ALA A 102 2.60 -15.69 1.53
C ALA A 102 1.42 -16.27 0.72
N ARG A 103 0.20 -16.08 1.22
CA ARG A 103 -1.03 -16.49 0.52
C ARG A 103 -1.51 -15.36 -0.39
N ILE A 104 -0.98 -15.31 -1.62
CA ILE A 104 -1.30 -14.29 -2.62
C ILE A 104 -1.91 -14.96 -3.85
N ARG A 105 -2.97 -14.38 -4.40
CA ARG A 105 -3.55 -14.76 -5.70
C ARG A 105 -3.53 -13.54 -6.62
N LEU A 106 -3.05 -13.73 -7.84
CA LEU A 106 -3.12 -12.73 -8.90
C LEU A 106 -4.37 -13.03 -9.73
N GLU A 107 -5.23 -12.03 -9.90
CA GLU A 107 -6.45 -12.10 -10.71
C GLU A 107 -6.30 -11.11 -11.87
N GLU A 108 -6.71 -11.50 -13.07
CA GLU A 108 -6.79 -10.57 -14.20
C GLU A 108 -8.10 -9.78 -14.12
N GLU A 109 -8.01 -8.45 -14.30
CA GLU A 109 -9.18 -7.59 -14.42
C GLU A 109 -9.81 -7.81 -15.81
N GLY A 110 -10.75 -8.75 -15.91
CA GLY A 110 -11.52 -8.96 -17.15
C GLY A 110 -11.87 -10.39 -17.56
N ALA A 111 -11.69 -11.42 -16.72
CA ALA A 111 -12.26 -12.74 -17.02
C ALA A 111 -13.72 -12.81 -16.55
N ALA A 112 -14.63 -12.29 -17.37
CA ALA A 112 -16.05 -12.61 -17.36
C ALA A 112 -16.35 -13.54 -18.55
#